data_AF-A0A918M7D4-F1
#
_entry.id   AF-A0A918M7D4-F1
#
_cell.length_a   1.000
_cell.length_b   1.000
_cell.length_c   1.000
_cell.angle_alpha   90.00
_cell.angle_beta   90.00
_cell.angle_gamma   90.00
#
_symmetry.space_group_name_H-M   'P 1'
#
loop_
_entity.id
_entity.type
_entity.pdbx_description
1 polymer ?
#
loop_
_entity_poly.entity_id
_entity_poly.type
_entity_poly.pdbx_seq_one_letter_code
_entity_poly.pdbx_strand_id
1 'polypeptide(L)' 'MSRAAKGPHPHPLTPADLPAGDEWWHGCGECRIPLQGGAAGLAAHRRTVHDPRRDYGDRRTPITIRLDF' A
#
# COMPACT_ATOMS: atom_id res chain seq x y z
N MET A 1 -14.66 31.97 -3.99
CA MET A 1 -15.09 30.57 -3.76
C MET A 1 -15.28 29.90 -5.13
N SER A 2 -14.30 29.12 -5.61
CA SER A 2 -14.39 28.43 -6.90
C SER A 2 -15.11 27.09 -6.74
N ARG A 3 -16.28 26.96 -7.36
CA ARG A 3 -17.04 25.70 -7.40
C ARG A 3 -16.44 24.80 -8.49
N ALA A 4 -16.09 23.57 -8.15
CA ALA A 4 -15.56 22.60 -9.11
C ALA A 4 -16.57 22.35 -10.25
N ALA A 5 -16.07 22.25 -11.48
CA ALA A 5 -16.89 22.04 -12.68
C ALA A 5 -17.68 20.72 -12.59
N LYS A 6 -18.92 20.72 -13.07
CA LYS A 6 -19.77 19.52 -13.09
C LYS A 6 -19.28 18.57 -14.20
N GLY A 7 -18.69 17.45 -13.83
CA GLY A 7 -18.21 16.41 -14.74
C GLY A 7 -17.40 15.35 -13.97
N PRO A 8 -17.10 14.16 -14.55
CA PRO A 8 -16.15 13.25 -13.93
C PRO A 8 -14.85 14.00 -13.78
N HIS A 9 -14.42 14.25 -12.54
CA HIS A 9 -13.12 14.82 -12.27
C HIS A 9 -12.11 13.73 -12.62
N PRO A 10 -11.35 13.82 -13.74
CA PRO A 10 -10.31 12.84 -13.99
C PRO A 10 -9.33 13.02 -12.84
N HIS A 11 -9.30 12.06 -11.92
CA HIS A 11 -8.31 12.11 -10.85
C HIS A 11 -6.96 11.93 -11.56
N PRO A 12 -6.09 12.95 -11.62
CA PRO A 12 -4.90 12.92 -12.48
C PRO A 12 -3.85 11.87 -12.06
N LEU A 13 -4.18 11.05 -11.06
CA LEU A 13 -3.31 10.14 -10.36
C LEU A 13 -3.87 8.71 -10.35
N THR A 14 -4.85 8.35 -11.18
CA THR A 14 -5.07 6.93 -11.45
C THR A 14 -4.00 6.52 -12.46
N PRO A 15 -2.92 5.82 -12.05
CA PRO A 15 -1.90 5.40 -13.00
C PRO A 15 -2.55 4.60 -14.13
N ALA A 16 -2.13 4.85 -15.37
CA ALA A 16 -2.69 4.19 -16.55
C ALA A 16 -2.56 2.65 -16.48
N ASP A 17 -1.61 2.16 -15.69
CA ASP A 17 -1.23 0.76 -15.59
C ASP A 17 -1.65 0.13 -14.24
N LEU A 18 -2.73 0.62 -13.61
CA LEU A 18 -3.28 -0.10 -12.46
C LEU A 18 -3.82 -1.47 -12.89
N PRO A 19 -3.56 -2.53 -12.11
CA PRO A 19 -4.16 -3.84 -12.36
C PRO A 19 -5.69 -3.73 -12.36
N ALA A 20 -6.34 -4.61 -13.10
CA ALA A 20 -7.78 -4.79 -12.98
C ALA A 20 -8.18 -5.15 -11.53
N GLY A 21 -9.42 -4.89 -11.13
CA GLY A 21 -9.84 -5.03 -9.72
C GLY A 21 -9.72 -6.46 -9.17
N ASP A 22 -9.77 -7.47 -10.04
CA ASP A 22 -9.51 -8.87 -9.74
C ASP A 22 -8.00 -9.18 -9.62
N GLU A 23 -7.17 -8.55 -10.45
CA GLU A 23 -5.70 -8.59 -10.36
C GLU A 23 -5.15 -7.74 -9.19
N TRP A 24 -5.99 -6.92 -8.57
CA TRP A 24 -5.59 -6.10 -7.41
C TRP A 24 -5.27 -6.96 -6.19
N TRP A 25 -5.88 -8.15 -6.10
CA TRP A 25 -5.81 -9.03 -4.95
C TRP A 25 -4.95 -10.27 -5.25
N HIS A 26 -3.87 -10.44 -4.49
CA HIS A 26 -3.06 -11.65 -4.54
C HIS A 26 -3.01 -12.36 -3.20
N GLY A 27 -3.04 -13.69 -3.22
CA GLY A 27 -2.80 -14.50 -2.03
C GLY A 27 -1.31 -14.72 -1.79
N CYS A 28 -0.91 -14.73 -0.51
CA CYS A 28 0.35 -15.35 -0.10
C CYS A 28 0.10 -16.80 0.31
N GLY A 29 0.83 -17.75 -0.26
CA GLY A 29 0.67 -19.18 0.04
C GLY A 29 0.98 -19.55 1.50
N GLU A 30 1.82 -18.77 2.18
CA GLU A 30 2.20 -18.99 3.57
C GLU A 30 1.24 -18.30 4.55
N CYS A 31 0.90 -17.03 4.31
CA CYS A 31 0.02 -16.26 5.21
C CYS A 31 -1.47 -16.53 4.99
N ARG A 32 -1.87 -17.08 3.82
CA ARG A 32 -3.26 -17.37 3.45
C ARG A 32 -4.22 -16.19 3.64
N ILE A 33 -3.72 -14.97 3.45
CA ILE A 33 -4.50 -13.72 3.46
C ILE A 33 -4.49 -13.06 2.08
N PRO A 34 -5.57 -12.36 1.69
CA PRO A 34 -5.58 -11.52 0.51
C PRO A 34 -4.74 -10.26 0.74
N LEU A 35 -3.89 -9.93 -0.24
CA LEU A 35 -3.02 -8.76 -0.23
C LEU A 35 -3.40 -7.82 -1.38
N GLN A 36 -3.45 -6.52 -1.08
CA GLN A 36 -3.68 -5.47 -2.07
C GLN A 36 -2.40 -5.12 -2.82
N GLY A 37 -2.57 -4.55 -4.03
CA GLY A 37 -1.47 -3.97 -4.80
C GLY A 37 -0.87 -4.91 -5.84
N GLY A 38 -1.62 -5.93 -6.27
CA GLY A 38 -1.18 -6.78 -7.36
C GLY A 38 0.07 -7.60 -7.03
N ALA A 39 0.81 -7.98 -8.08
CA ALA A 39 2.10 -8.65 -7.95
C ALA A 39 3.13 -7.80 -7.16
N ALA A 40 3.08 -6.47 -7.28
CA ALA A 40 3.97 -5.57 -6.55
C ALA A 40 3.72 -5.62 -5.03
N GLY A 41 2.46 -5.64 -4.62
CA GLY A 41 2.05 -5.84 -3.22
C GLY A 41 2.50 -7.19 -2.67
N LEU A 42 2.32 -8.27 -3.44
CA LEU A 42 2.80 -9.60 -3.06
C LEU A 42 4.34 -9.66 -2.93
N ALA A 43 5.07 -9.02 -3.85
CA ALA A 43 6.53 -8.95 -3.79
C ALA A 43 7.03 -8.12 -2.60
N ALA A 44 6.36 -7.02 -2.27
CA ALA A 44 6.64 -6.25 -1.07
C ALA A 44 6.37 -7.07 0.20
N HIS A 45 5.21 -7.74 0.28
CA HIS A 45 4.85 -8.63 1.39
C HIS A 45 5.91 -9.71 1.63
N ARG A 46 6.36 -10.41 0.58
CA ARG A 46 7.39 -11.45 0.71
C ARG A 46 8.69 -10.91 1.30
N ARG A 47 9.13 -9.72 0.84
CA ARG A 47 10.34 -9.07 1.36
C ARG A 47 10.22 -8.59 2.80
N THR A 48 9.02 -8.22 3.26
CA THR A 48 8.84 -7.66 4.59
C THR A 48 8.44 -8.69 5.64
N VAL A 49 7.71 -9.72 5.25
CA VAL A 49 7.13 -10.74 6.15
C VAL A 49 7.91 -12.05 6.13
N HIS A 50 8.50 -12.43 4.99
CA HIS A 50 9.15 -13.75 4.83
C HIS A 50 10.67 -13.67 4.59
N ASP A 51 11.28 -12.48 4.66
CA ASP A 51 12.74 -12.37 4.53
C ASP A 51 13.42 -12.93 5.79
N PRO A 52 14.13 -14.08 5.70
CA PRO A 52 14.76 -14.72 6.86
C PRO A 52 15.98 -13.95 7.36
N ARG A 53 16.51 -13.00 6.57
CA ARG A 53 17.62 -12.12 6.96
C ARG A 53 17.14 -10.82 7.59
N ARG A 54 15.82 -10.61 7.63
CA ARG A 54 15.23 -9.41 8.19
C ARG A 54 15.30 -9.46 9.71
N ASP A 55 15.92 -8.44 10.29
CA ASP A 55 15.87 -8.22 11.73
C ASP A 55 14.47 -7.73 12.11
N TYR A 56 13.72 -8.57 12.83
CA TYR A 56 12.40 -8.23 13.39
C TYR A 56 12.50 -7.39 14.66
N GLY A 57 13.70 -7.09 15.15
CA GLY A 57 13.92 -6.09 16.19
C GLY A 57 13.28 -4.77 15.77
N ASP A 58 12.57 -4.12 16.70
CA ASP A 58 11.93 -2.84 16.42
C ASP A 58 12.99 -1.75 16.23
N ARG A 59 13.44 -1.59 14.98
CA ARG A 59 14.36 -0.53 14.56
C ARG A 59 13.64 0.78 14.25
N ARG A 60 12.33 0.89 14.52
CA ARG A 60 11.61 2.14 14.28
C ARG A 60 12.23 3.24 15.11
N THR A 61 12.56 4.35 14.46
CA THR A 61 13.00 5.55 15.16
C THR A 61 11.80 6.09 15.95
N PRO A 62 11.90 6.21 17.28
CA PRO A 62 10.86 6.86 18.06
C PRO A 62 10.67 8.29 17.55
N ILE A 63 9.43 8.68 17.27
CA ILE A 63 9.09 10.07 17.01
C ILE A 63 8.40 10.65 18.24
N THR A 64 8.90 11.77 18.75
CA THR A 64 8.25 12.53 19.81
C THR A 64 7.31 13.55 19.16
N ILE A 65 6.00 13.37 19.32
CA ILE A 65 5.00 14.35 18.88
C ILE A 65 4.70 15.27 20.07
N ARG A 66 5.00 16.56 19.92
CA ARG A 66 4.54 17.59 20.87
C ARG A 66 3.14 18.04 20.46
N LEU A 67 2.17 17.83 21.34
CA LEU A 67 0.82 18.38 21.20
C LEU A 67 0.76 19.62 22.08
N ASP A 68 0.72 20.80 21.48
CA ASP A 68 0.37 22.04 22.18
C ASP A 68 -1.17 22.17 22.10
N PHE A 69 -1.83 22.22 23.26
CA PHE A 69 -3.28 22.45 23.38
C PHE A 69 -3.57 23.93 23.63
#